data_AF-A0A496U597-F1
#
_entry.id   AF-A0A496U597-F1
#
_cell.length_a   1.000
_cell.length_b   1.000
_cell.length_c   1.000
_cell.angle_alpha   90.00
_cell.angle_beta   90.00
_cell.angle_gamma   90.00
#
_symmetry.space_group_name_H-M   'P 1'
#
loop_
_entity.id
_entity.type
_entity.pdbx_description
1 polymer ?
#
loop_
_entity_poly.entity_id
_entity_poly.type
_entity_poly.pdbx_seq_one_letter_code
_entity_poly.pdbx_strand_id
1 'polypeptide(L)'
;MKKIILSLVFVNFLMAGPPLQKWGLNTEEPLYKKGTKGHVDRKLGIHNGNKLRTIFFNYGPIGGPDRVVQRYGSYLRLEWPAYSGHEYGYEMGPMIGLKLKARNVDTGKDTTIVWVDDPIQDGGDEDFEPLANYANPNQDTLAFSDRPSTWPDVWGPYQTIFDSTIQDLTGEWPGQFGPGVKVADQESFFIMTDEAASTKAFGDGLQDGWGIEYDPGNGLLGAGIQVTVRGYQWAASPAEDIIVWIYEVKNISAKDIDSVVVGYFGDFDIGGYPDYPDDMFGFDAANNMVYNWDADGQSVNYQPGEPIGWLGFKFLESPGNSTDGIDNDNDGLVDESQYNDI
;
A
#
# COMPACT_ATOMS: atom_id res chain seq x y z
N MET A 1 -14.63 11.38 -14.55
CA MET A 1 -13.59 11.14 -13.53
C MET A 1 -13.30 9.65 -13.58
N LYS A 2 -12.08 9.25 -13.90
CA LYS A 2 -11.68 7.84 -13.76
C LYS A 2 -11.27 7.69 -12.29
N LYS A 3 -12.10 7.02 -11.49
CA LYS A 3 -11.71 6.58 -10.15
C LYS A 3 -11.19 5.15 -10.31
N ILE A 4 -10.04 4.86 -9.74
CA ILE A 4 -9.53 3.51 -9.63
C ILE A 4 -9.85 3.09 -8.20
N ILE A 5 -11.06 2.60 -7.96
CA ILE A 5 -11.37 1.92 -6.68
C ILE A 5 -10.59 0.60 -6.74
N LEU A 6 -9.52 0.52 -5.98
CA LEU A 6 -8.59 -0.60 -5.98
C LEU A 6 -8.93 -1.52 -4.79
N SER A 7 -10.05 -2.26 -4.84
CA SER A 7 -10.35 -3.30 -3.84
C SER A 7 -9.35 -4.46 -3.94
N LEU A 8 -8.13 -4.24 -3.43
CA LEU A 8 -6.98 -5.09 -3.68
C LEU A 8 -6.47 -5.79 -2.43
N VAL A 9 -6.77 -7.06 -2.42
CA VAL A 9 -5.77 -8.09 -2.24
C VAL A 9 -5.41 -8.43 -3.72
N PHE A 10 -4.18 -8.13 -4.23
CA PHE A 10 -3.17 -8.86 -5.10
C PHE A 10 -2.90 -8.68 -6.64
N VAL A 11 -2.23 -9.63 -7.35
CA VAL A 11 -1.11 -9.45 -8.34
C VAL A 11 -1.45 -9.28 -9.84
N ASN A 12 -0.59 -8.58 -10.62
CA ASN A 12 -0.10 -9.07 -11.94
C ASN A 12 1.28 -8.50 -12.41
N PHE A 13 1.94 -9.25 -13.31
CA PHE A 13 3.38 -9.31 -13.65
C PHE A 13 4.01 -8.20 -14.52
N LEU A 14 5.34 -8.04 -14.42
CA LEU A 14 6.25 -7.71 -15.53
C LEU A 14 7.66 -8.31 -15.31
N MET A 15 8.32 -8.72 -16.40
CA MET A 15 9.66 -9.34 -16.39
C MET A 15 10.76 -8.40 -15.86
N ALA A 16 11.72 -9.01 -15.18
CA ALA A 16 12.92 -8.38 -14.63
C ALA A 16 13.72 -7.56 -15.66
N GLY A 17 13.76 -6.25 -15.44
CA GLY A 17 14.87 -5.40 -15.89
C GLY A 17 16.07 -5.52 -14.91
N PRO A 18 17.27 -5.09 -15.31
CA PRO A 18 18.48 -5.30 -14.51
C PRO A 18 18.40 -4.59 -13.15
N PRO A 19 19.14 -5.10 -12.14
CA PRO A 19 19.08 -4.63 -10.77
C PRO A 19 19.58 -3.20 -10.68
N LEU A 20 18.68 -2.29 -10.32
CA LEU A 20 19.03 -1.00 -9.73
C LEU A 20 18.33 -0.93 -8.38
N GLN A 21 18.89 -1.66 -7.42
CA GLN A 21 18.66 -1.42 -6.00
C GLN A 21 19.10 0.03 -5.72
N LYS A 22 18.20 0.87 -5.18
CA LYS A 22 18.50 2.26 -4.77
C LYS A 22 19.57 2.23 -3.65
N TRP A 23 20.84 2.16 -4.01
CA TRP A 23 21.93 2.47 -3.09
C TRP A 23 22.19 3.97 -3.16
N GLY A 24 21.51 4.74 -2.30
CA GLY A 24 21.85 6.14 -2.06
C GLY A 24 23.26 6.23 -1.48
N LEU A 25 24.15 6.96 -2.16
CA LEU A 25 25.50 7.23 -1.68
C LEU A 25 25.43 8.09 -0.40
N ASN A 26 26.00 7.59 0.70
CA ASN A 26 26.27 8.36 1.91
C ASN A 26 27.25 9.50 1.60
N THR A 27 26.72 10.71 1.37
CA THR A 27 27.49 11.95 1.44
C THR A 27 27.00 12.78 2.62
N GLU A 28 27.95 13.30 3.42
CA GLU A 28 27.75 13.93 4.75
C GLU A 28 26.96 15.27 4.78
N GLU A 29 26.30 15.63 3.68
CA GLU A 29 25.43 16.81 3.57
C GLU A 29 24.12 16.35 2.89
N PRO A 30 22.93 16.55 3.48
CA PRO A 30 21.69 16.17 2.81
C PRO A 30 21.44 17.13 1.65
N LEU A 31 21.87 16.75 0.44
CA LEU A 31 21.62 17.45 -0.82
C LEU A 31 20.13 17.43 -1.24
N TYR A 32 19.28 16.85 -0.41
CA TYR A 32 17.88 16.55 -0.67
C TYR A 32 16.98 17.42 0.20
N LYS A 33 16.01 18.11 -0.40
CA LYS A 33 14.83 18.56 0.35
C LYS A 33 13.85 17.40 0.37
N LYS A 34 13.97 16.52 1.37
CA LYS A 34 12.87 15.60 1.72
C LYS A 34 11.63 16.46 1.92
N GLY A 35 10.58 16.24 1.15
CA GLY A 35 9.31 16.88 1.48
C GLY A 35 8.84 16.28 2.78
N THR A 36 8.69 17.12 3.80
CA THR A 36 8.34 16.70 5.15
C THR A 36 6.85 16.87 5.46
N LYS A 37 6.06 17.32 4.47
CA LYS A 37 4.61 17.50 4.64
C LYS A 37 3.99 16.13 4.87
N GLY A 38 3.31 15.95 6.00
CA GLY A 38 2.75 14.67 6.43
C GLY A 38 3.73 13.76 7.18
N HIS A 39 5.05 13.97 7.08
CA HIS A 39 6.04 13.09 7.72
C HIS A 39 5.90 13.00 9.25
N VAL A 40 5.54 14.12 9.88
CA VAL A 40 5.28 14.19 11.33
C VAL A 40 4.00 13.47 11.74
N ASP A 41 3.12 13.18 10.79
CA ASP A 41 1.83 12.51 10.98
C ASP A 41 1.90 11.00 10.70
N ARG A 42 3.11 10.46 10.41
CA ARG A 42 3.34 9.01 10.26
C ARG A 42 3.01 8.28 11.55
N LYS A 43 2.16 7.25 11.44
CA LYS A 43 1.68 6.44 12.56
C LYS A 43 1.65 4.97 12.19
N LEU A 44 1.89 4.13 13.20
CA LEU A 44 1.76 2.69 13.12
C LEU A 44 0.30 2.28 13.42
N GLY A 45 -0.20 1.27 12.74
CA GLY A 45 -1.40 0.54 13.09
C GLY A 45 -1.09 -0.93 13.34
N ILE A 46 -1.95 -1.59 14.11
CA ILE A 46 -1.93 -3.04 14.28
C ILE A 46 -3.33 -3.54 13.97
N HIS A 47 -3.44 -4.42 12.97
CA HIS A 47 -4.62 -5.26 12.82
C HIS A 47 -4.41 -6.52 13.64
N ASN A 48 -5.38 -6.84 14.50
CA ASN A 48 -5.37 -7.96 15.43
C ASN A 48 -6.79 -8.33 15.90
N GLY A 49 -7.80 -8.05 15.08
CA GLY A 49 -9.20 -8.41 15.30
C GLY A 49 -9.48 -9.91 15.22
N ASN A 50 -8.53 -10.72 14.72
CA ASN A 50 -8.63 -12.19 14.70
C ASN A 50 -7.25 -12.88 14.72
N LYS A 51 -7.13 -14.12 14.21
CA LYS A 51 -5.89 -14.92 14.29
C LYS A 51 -4.74 -14.39 13.46
N LEU A 52 -4.97 -13.55 12.46
CA LEU A 52 -3.88 -12.89 11.74
C LEU A 52 -3.61 -11.54 12.39
N ARG A 53 -2.36 -11.29 12.78
CA ARG A 53 -1.93 -10.03 13.36
C ARG A 53 -0.81 -9.42 12.51
N THR A 54 -0.96 -8.16 12.12
CA THR A 54 0.06 -7.48 11.31
C THR A 54 0.20 -6.04 11.74
N ILE A 55 1.44 -5.55 11.72
CA ILE A 55 1.71 -4.12 11.78
C ILE A 55 1.60 -3.53 10.38
N PHE A 56 1.28 -2.24 10.31
CA PHE A 56 1.30 -1.47 9.08
C PHE A 56 1.40 0.02 9.40
N PHE A 57 1.60 0.83 8.39
CA PHE A 57 1.83 2.25 8.55
C PHE A 57 0.91 3.07 7.64
N ASN A 58 0.46 4.23 8.12
CA ASN A 58 -0.41 5.13 7.35
C ASN A 58 0.29 5.85 6.18
N TYR A 59 1.55 5.54 5.94
CA TYR A 59 2.32 5.96 4.77
C TYR A 59 2.62 4.78 3.83
N GLY A 60 2.01 3.61 4.07
CA GLY A 60 1.84 2.52 3.11
C GLY A 60 2.41 1.13 3.43
N PRO A 61 3.57 0.96 4.09
CA PRO A 61 4.13 -0.38 4.29
C PRO A 61 3.29 -1.20 5.29
N ILE A 62 3.17 -2.49 4.99
CA ILE A 62 2.74 -3.54 5.92
C ILE A 62 4.00 -4.34 6.28
N GLY A 63 4.23 -4.58 7.56
CA GLY A 63 5.56 -5.00 8.02
C GLY A 63 6.58 -3.86 7.86
N GLY A 64 7.85 -4.19 7.67
CA GLY A 64 8.92 -3.21 7.56
C GLY A 64 10.28 -3.76 8.02
N PRO A 65 11.39 -3.09 7.66
CA PRO A 65 12.70 -3.51 8.07
C PRO A 65 12.87 -3.24 9.56
N ASP A 66 13.78 -3.98 10.19
CA ASP A 66 14.04 -3.94 11.62
C ASP A 66 14.16 -2.52 12.19
N ARG A 67 14.86 -1.63 11.50
CA ARG A 67 15.05 -0.24 11.94
C ARG A 67 13.75 0.56 12.05
N VAL A 68 12.75 0.23 11.25
CA VAL A 68 11.43 0.86 11.27
C VAL A 68 10.58 0.21 12.34
N VAL A 69 10.55 -1.12 12.43
CA VAL A 69 9.68 -1.79 13.40
C VAL A 69 10.18 -1.66 14.84
N GLN A 70 11.50 -1.72 15.06
CA GLN A 70 12.13 -1.51 16.37
C GLN A 70 11.82 -0.13 16.94
N ARG A 71 11.67 0.91 16.10
CA ARG A 71 11.25 2.25 16.52
C ARG A 71 9.93 2.21 17.30
N TYR A 72 9.06 1.25 16.98
CA TYR A 72 7.73 1.10 17.57
C TYR A 72 7.62 -0.10 18.53
N GLY A 73 8.73 -0.77 18.85
CA GLY A 73 8.77 -1.83 19.87
C GLY A 73 8.05 -3.13 19.50
N SER A 74 7.78 -3.36 18.20
CA SER A 74 7.29 -4.65 17.69
C SER A 74 8.42 -5.34 16.92
N TYR A 75 8.37 -6.67 16.83
CA TYR A 75 9.27 -7.42 15.94
C TYR A 75 8.50 -8.32 14.97
N LEU A 76 7.26 -8.68 15.30
CA LEU A 76 6.43 -9.55 14.48
C LEU A 76 5.67 -8.69 13.48
N ARG A 77 6.08 -8.77 12.22
CA ARG A 77 5.56 -7.94 11.13
C ARG A 77 4.22 -8.49 10.63
N LEU A 78 4.18 -9.80 10.43
CA LEU A 78 3.01 -10.61 10.10
C LEU A 78 3.04 -11.89 10.94
N GLU A 79 2.05 -12.06 11.81
CA GLU A 79 1.99 -13.12 12.81
C GLU A 79 0.74 -13.98 12.64
N TRP A 80 0.94 -15.29 12.63
CA TRP A 80 -0.16 -16.26 12.64
C TRP A 80 0.22 -17.56 13.37
N PRO A 81 -0.62 -18.07 14.30
CA PRO A 81 -1.76 -17.38 14.90
C PRO A 81 -1.31 -16.17 15.73
N ALA A 82 -2.19 -15.20 15.96
CA ALA A 82 -1.89 -14.00 16.71
C ALA A 82 -1.40 -14.36 18.12
N TYR A 83 -0.32 -13.70 18.55
CA TYR A 83 0.39 -13.94 19.81
C TYR A 83 1.12 -15.30 19.93
N SER A 84 1.33 -16.03 18.84
CA SER A 84 2.14 -17.25 18.81
C SER A 84 3.65 -17.00 18.84
N GLY A 85 4.10 -15.83 18.38
CA GLY A 85 5.51 -15.56 18.11
C GLY A 85 5.97 -16.01 16.72
N HIS A 86 5.09 -16.56 15.90
CA HIS A 86 5.41 -17.08 14.57
C HIS A 86 5.29 -16.00 13.49
N GLU A 87 6.41 -15.67 12.85
CA GLU A 87 6.48 -14.68 11.77
C GLU A 87 6.31 -15.32 10.38
N TYR A 88 5.72 -14.55 9.46
CA TYR A 88 5.42 -14.95 8.07
C TYR A 88 5.78 -13.89 7.02
N GLY A 89 6.29 -12.72 7.42
CA GLY A 89 6.46 -11.59 6.48
C GLY A 89 7.50 -10.59 6.90
N TYR A 90 8.11 -9.93 5.92
CA TYR A 90 9.08 -8.85 6.08
C TYR A 90 8.47 -7.51 5.66
N GLU A 91 8.30 -7.27 4.36
CA GLU A 91 7.85 -6.01 3.77
C GLU A 91 6.79 -6.25 2.69
N MET A 92 5.65 -5.60 2.81
CA MET A 92 4.49 -5.82 1.94
C MET A 92 3.78 -4.50 1.63
N GLY A 93 3.17 -4.38 0.45
CA GLY A 93 2.32 -3.24 0.11
C GLY A 93 2.09 -3.05 -1.39
N PRO A 94 1.35 -2.01 -1.80
CA PRO A 94 1.09 -1.71 -3.21
C PRO A 94 2.31 -1.10 -3.90
N MET A 95 2.50 -1.40 -5.18
CA MET A 95 3.46 -0.74 -6.07
C MET A 95 2.72 -0.10 -7.24
N ILE A 96 3.11 1.11 -7.65
CA ILE A 96 2.41 1.88 -8.67
C ILE A 96 3.38 2.22 -9.80
N GLY A 97 3.26 1.51 -10.92
CA GLY A 97 4.00 1.78 -12.15
C GLY A 97 3.29 2.82 -13.01
N LEU A 98 4.02 3.86 -13.42
CA LEU A 98 3.49 5.01 -14.16
C LEU A 98 4.31 5.27 -15.42
N LYS A 99 3.64 5.69 -16.48
CA LYS A 99 4.28 6.24 -17.68
C LYS A 99 3.97 7.73 -17.78
N LEU A 100 4.97 8.57 -17.55
CA LEU A 100 4.80 10.02 -17.41
C LEU A 100 5.38 10.79 -18.60
N LYS A 101 4.63 11.77 -19.10
CA LYS A 101 5.09 12.69 -20.15
C LYS A 101 5.98 13.77 -19.52
N ALA A 102 7.26 13.74 -19.88
CA ALA A 102 8.29 14.62 -19.35
C ALA A 102 8.94 15.43 -20.47
N ARG A 103 9.81 16.37 -20.12
CA ARG A 103 10.56 17.21 -21.07
C ARG A 103 12.05 17.01 -20.86
N ASN A 104 12.78 16.82 -21.95
CA ASN A 104 14.23 16.93 -21.96
C ASN A 104 14.61 18.42 -22.12
N VAL A 105 15.13 19.06 -21.07
CA VAL A 105 15.56 20.46 -21.05
C VAL A 105 16.81 20.73 -21.88
N ASP A 106 17.72 19.76 -21.99
CA ASP A 106 18.95 19.93 -22.77
C ASP A 106 18.67 20.03 -24.27
N THR A 107 17.70 19.25 -24.75
CA THR A 107 17.28 19.22 -26.15
C THR A 107 16.01 20.03 -26.44
N GLY A 108 15.29 20.42 -25.39
CA GLY A 108 13.98 21.07 -25.47
C GLY A 108 12.84 20.18 -25.97
N LYS A 109 13.04 18.85 -26.08
CA LYS A 109 12.07 17.90 -26.66
C LYS A 109 11.25 17.18 -25.60
N ASP A 110 10.02 16.81 -25.96
CA ASP A 110 9.19 15.94 -25.13
C ASP A 110 9.76 14.52 -25.10
N THR A 111 9.61 13.86 -23.95
CA THR A 111 10.03 12.47 -23.72
C THR A 111 9.02 11.75 -22.83
N THR A 112 9.31 10.49 -22.53
CA THR A 112 8.54 9.69 -21.58
C THR A 112 9.46 9.00 -20.59
N ILE A 113 9.08 9.03 -19.32
CA ILE A 113 9.74 8.30 -18.24
C ILE A 113 8.81 7.21 -17.72
N VAL A 114 9.41 6.11 -17.26
CA VAL A 114 8.73 5.10 -16.47
C VAL A 114 9.12 5.34 -15.02
N TRP A 115 8.13 5.47 -14.15
CA TRP A 115 8.29 5.69 -12.73
C TRP A 115 7.65 4.51 -12.00
N VAL A 116 8.32 3.96 -10.99
CA VAL A 116 7.71 3.03 -10.03
C VAL A 116 7.67 3.73 -8.69
N ASP A 117 6.47 3.98 -8.21
CA ASP A 117 6.18 4.69 -6.98
C ASP A 117 5.75 3.66 -5.95
N ASP A 118 6.48 3.58 -4.82
CA ASP A 118 6.23 2.56 -3.82
C ASP A 118 6.40 3.11 -2.40
N PRO A 119 5.47 2.79 -1.48
CA PRO A 119 5.58 3.16 -0.08
C PRO A 119 6.35 2.12 0.76
N ILE A 120 6.98 1.11 0.15
CA ILE A 120 7.33 -0.12 0.87
C ILE A 120 8.82 -0.15 1.16
N GLN A 121 9.64 0.09 0.13
CA GLN A 121 11.08 -0.10 0.21
C GLN A 121 11.68 0.68 1.37
N ASP A 122 12.60 0.03 2.08
CA ASP A 122 13.37 0.64 3.15
C ASP A 122 12.49 1.14 4.32
N GLY A 123 11.29 0.56 4.46
CA GLY A 123 10.27 0.92 5.43
C GLY A 123 9.54 2.21 5.11
N GLY A 124 9.35 2.49 3.82
CA GLY A 124 8.55 3.57 3.23
C GLY A 124 9.12 4.96 3.43
N ASP A 125 10.44 5.10 3.35
CA ASP A 125 11.10 6.29 3.87
C ASP A 125 10.92 7.56 3.00
N GLU A 126 10.44 7.51 1.75
CA GLU A 126 10.62 8.68 0.85
C GLU A 126 9.49 9.07 -0.13
N ASP A 127 8.60 8.15 -0.52
CA ASP A 127 7.69 8.41 -1.65
C ASP A 127 6.25 8.73 -1.25
N PHE A 128 5.73 8.19 -0.15
CA PHE A 128 4.37 8.51 0.33
C PHE A 128 4.40 9.11 1.73
N GLU A 129 3.51 10.08 1.94
CA GLU A 129 3.24 10.67 3.25
C GLU A 129 1.74 10.66 3.56
N PRO A 130 1.34 10.50 4.83
CA PRO A 130 -0.05 10.50 5.20
C PRO A 130 -0.64 11.91 5.03
N LEU A 131 -1.88 11.98 4.56
CA LEU A 131 -2.65 13.21 4.66
C LEU A 131 -3.05 13.45 6.12
N ALA A 132 -2.95 14.71 6.55
CA ALA A 132 -3.42 15.14 7.86
C ALA A 132 -4.94 14.96 7.98
N ASN A 133 -5.44 14.95 9.23
CA ASN A 133 -6.87 14.84 9.55
C ASN A 133 -7.52 13.48 9.19
N TYR A 134 -6.72 12.41 9.17
CA TYR A 134 -7.21 11.02 9.09
C TYR A 134 -6.77 10.14 10.28
N ALA A 135 -6.11 10.75 11.26
CA ALA A 135 -5.78 10.13 12.53
C ALA A 135 -5.69 11.20 13.62
N ASN A 136 -5.96 10.83 14.87
CA ASN A 136 -5.80 11.75 15.99
C ASN A 136 -4.32 12.16 16.12
N PRO A 137 -3.97 13.46 16.02
CA PRO A 137 -2.59 13.90 16.15
C PRO A 137 -2.01 13.60 17.54
N ASN A 138 -2.85 13.47 18.57
CA ASN A 138 -2.47 13.22 19.96
C ASN A 138 -2.42 11.72 20.32
N GLN A 139 -2.45 10.81 19.35
CA GLN A 139 -2.34 9.37 19.55
C GLN A 139 -1.18 8.81 18.74
N ASP A 140 -0.54 7.73 19.22
CA ASP A 140 0.59 7.10 18.51
C ASP A 140 0.17 6.14 17.40
N THR A 141 -1.14 5.87 17.28
CA THR A 141 -1.74 4.96 16.29
C THR A 141 -2.60 5.70 15.28
N LEU A 142 -2.72 5.12 14.08
CA LEU A 142 -3.71 5.55 13.08
C LEU A 142 -5.15 5.26 13.51
N ALA A 143 -6.13 5.75 12.74
CA ALA A 143 -7.54 5.64 13.09
C ALA A 143 -8.11 4.25 12.85
N PHE A 144 -8.82 3.72 13.85
CA PHE A 144 -9.55 2.45 13.75
C PHE A 144 -11.02 2.59 14.15
N SER A 145 -11.91 1.86 13.48
CA SER A 145 -13.37 1.94 13.71
C SER A 145 -13.79 1.51 15.12
N ASP A 146 -13.04 0.62 15.75
CA ASP A 146 -13.26 0.08 17.10
C ASP A 146 -12.72 1.00 18.21
N ARG A 147 -11.95 2.03 17.86
CA ARG A 147 -11.28 2.93 18.81
C ARG A 147 -11.52 4.41 18.46
N PRO A 148 -12.68 4.99 18.83
CA PRO A 148 -12.97 6.40 18.54
C PRO A 148 -11.95 7.41 19.09
N SER A 149 -11.20 7.06 20.13
CA SER A 149 -10.10 7.91 20.63
C SER A 149 -8.98 8.14 19.61
N THR A 150 -8.87 7.28 18.60
CA THR A 150 -7.87 7.37 17.52
C THR A 150 -8.32 8.26 16.36
N TRP A 151 -9.55 8.78 16.39
CA TRP A 151 -10.10 9.62 15.33
C TRP A 151 -9.65 11.07 15.50
N PRO A 152 -9.41 11.81 14.41
CA PRO A 152 -9.21 13.25 14.48
C PRO A 152 -10.50 13.97 14.91
N ASP A 153 -10.36 15.15 15.52
CA ASP A 153 -11.52 15.98 15.89
C ASP A 153 -12.33 16.43 14.65
N VAL A 154 -11.62 16.65 13.55
CA VAL A 154 -12.19 17.00 12.24
C VAL A 154 -11.57 16.08 11.21
N TRP A 155 -12.41 15.33 10.49
CA TRP A 155 -11.95 14.47 9.41
C TRP A 155 -11.69 15.28 8.13
N GLY A 156 -10.69 14.85 7.36
CA GLY A 156 -10.58 15.24 5.96
C GLY A 156 -11.73 14.68 5.11
N PRO A 157 -11.98 15.28 3.93
CA PRO A 157 -13.05 14.82 3.04
C PRO A 157 -12.74 13.44 2.46
N TYR A 158 -13.69 12.52 2.51
CA TYR A 158 -13.55 11.20 1.90
C TYR A 158 -14.68 10.91 0.91
N GLN A 159 -14.47 9.91 0.06
CA GLN A 159 -15.47 9.43 -0.88
C GLN A 159 -16.04 8.10 -0.41
N THR A 160 -17.35 7.96 -0.50
CA THR A 160 -18.02 6.66 -0.35
C THR A 160 -17.95 5.89 -1.66
N ILE A 161 -18.26 4.58 -1.61
CA ILE A 161 -18.40 3.74 -2.81
C ILE A 161 -19.51 4.23 -3.75
N PHE A 162 -20.47 5.02 -3.26
CA PHE A 162 -21.55 5.63 -4.04
C PHE A 162 -21.18 7.00 -4.61
N ASP A 163 -19.89 7.29 -4.79
CA ASP A 163 -19.39 8.54 -5.36
C ASP A 163 -19.74 9.83 -4.60
N SER A 164 -20.24 9.70 -3.37
CA SER A 164 -20.60 10.83 -2.53
C SER A 164 -19.37 11.33 -1.80
N THR A 165 -19.03 12.61 -1.97
CA THR A 165 -17.97 13.27 -1.18
C THR A 165 -18.56 13.77 0.13
N ILE A 166 -18.09 13.20 1.23
CA ILE A 166 -18.45 13.64 2.58
C ILE A 166 -17.38 14.64 3.04
N GLN A 167 -17.80 15.85 3.38
CA GLN A 167 -16.89 16.94 3.78
C GLN A 167 -16.89 17.21 5.29
N ASP A 168 -17.94 16.81 5.99
CA ASP A 168 -18.06 16.95 7.43
C ASP A 168 -18.51 15.60 8.01
N LEU A 169 -17.72 15.09 8.94
CA LEU A 169 -17.91 13.81 9.61
C LEU A 169 -17.68 13.97 11.11
N THR A 170 -18.34 14.94 11.72
CA THR A 170 -18.16 15.20 13.15
C THR A 170 -18.56 13.98 14.00
N GLY A 171 -17.57 13.31 14.59
CA GLY A 171 -17.77 12.22 15.55
C GLY A 171 -18.22 10.87 14.95
N GLU A 172 -18.14 10.69 13.63
CA GLU A 172 -18.54 9.45 12.96
C GLU A 172 -17.34 8.79 12.25
N TRP A 173 -17.43 7.47 12.04
CA TRP A 173 -16.43 6.71 11.28
C TRP A 173 -16.59 6.98 9.77
N PRO A 174 -15.50 7.18 9.00
CA PRO A 174 -15.56 7.37 7.56
C PRO A 174 -15.84 6.04 6.85
N GLY A 175 -17.04 5.50 7.04
CA GLY A 175 -17.46 4.21 6.50
C GLY A 175 -17.49 4.19 4.98
N GLN A 176 -17.03 3.08 4.37
CA GLN A 176 -17.03 2.91 2.91
C GLN A 176 -18.43 3.10 2.29
N PHE A 177 -19.47 2.67 3.02
CA PHE A 177 -20.88 2.76 2.63
C PHE A 177 -21.61 3.99 3.20
N GLY A 178 -20.88 4.92 3.82
CA GLY A 178 -21.42 6.16 4.35
C GLY A 178 -21.00 6.46 5.79
N PRO A 179 -21.32 7.68 6.27
CA PRO A 179 -21.00 8.14 7.63
C PRO A 179 -21.47 7.15 8.70
N GLY A 180 -20.55 6.78 9.61
CA GLY A 180 -20.84 5.91 10.75
C GLY A 180 -21.00 4.42 10.44
N VAL A 181 -21.03 4.01 9.16
CA VAL A 181 -21.21 2.61 8.77
C VAL A 181 -19.91 1.83 8.98
N LYS A 182 -19.99 0.74 9.72
CA LYS A 182 -18.90 -0.22 9.95
C LYS A 182 -19.36 -1.60 9.47
N VAL A 183 -18.58 -2.22 8.59
CA VAL A 183 -18.82 -3.53 7.99
C VAL A 183 -17.91 -4.62 8.58
N ALA A 184 -16.82 -4.26 9.26
CA ALA A 184 -15.96 -5.19 9.99
C ALA A 184 -15.80 -4.81 11.47
N ASP A 185 -15.43 -5.79 12.30
CA ASP A 185 -15.20 -5.59 13.73
C ASP A 185 -14.01 -4.67 14.01
N GLN A 186 -12.99 -4.73 13.13
CA GLN A 186 -11.86 -3.82 13.14
C GLN A 186 -11.60 -3.31 11.73
N GLU A 187 -11.77 -2.01 11.53
CA GLU A 187 -11.42 -1.32 10.28
C GLU A 187 -10.33 -0.31 10.53
N SER A 188 -9.43 -0.12 9.57
CA SER A 188 -8.51 1.01 9.51
C SER A 188 -8.82 1.88 8.31
N PHE A 189 -8.54 3.18 8.41
CA PHE A 189 -8.73 4.12 7.31
C PHE A 189 -7.67 5.21 7.36
N PHE A 190 -7.02 5.44 6.23
CA PHE A 190 -6.12 6.57 6.04
C PHE A 190 -6.01 6.93 4.55
N ILE A 191 -5.41 8.08 4.28
CA ILE A 191 -5.05 8.48 2.92
C ILE A 191 -3.57 8.85 2.95
N MET A 192 -2.83 8.37 1.95
CA MET A 192 -1.43 8.75 1.71
C MET A 192 -1.28 9.37 0.32
N THR A 193 -0.24 10.16 0.13
CA THR A 193 0.01 10.86 -1.13
C THR A 193 1.50 11.07 -1.35
N ASP A 194 1.90 11.09 -2.62
CA ASP A 194 3.24 11.46 -3.06
C ASP A 194 3.38 12.97 -3.29
N GLU A 195 2.38 13.79 -2.91
CA GLU A 195 2.35 15.23 -3.24
C GLU A 195 3.60 15.98 -2.75
N ALA A 196 4.15 15.49 -1.63
CA ALA A 196 5.34 16.02 -0.99
C ALA A 196 6.57 15.17 -1.29
N ALA A 197 6.41 14.00 -1.92
CA ALA A 197 7.51 13.22 -2.45
C ALA A 197 8.30 14.15 -3.34
N SER A 198 9.51 14.46 -2.92
CA SER A 198 10.33 15.31 -3.73
C SER A 198 10.79 14.42 -4.88
N THR A 199 10.44 14.77 -6.13
CA THR A 199 11.18 14.31 -7.32
C THR A 199 12.70 14.48 -7.17
N LYS A 200 13.17 15.31 -6.24
CA LYS A 200 14.58 15.40 -5.83
C LYS A 200 15.06 14.32 -4.87
N ALA A 201 14.28 13.30 -4.50
CA ALA A 201 14.83 12.07 -3.91
C ALA A 201 15.81 11.40 -4.91
N PHE A 202 15.73 11.80 -6.18
CA PHE A 202 16.76 11.68 -7.17
C PHE A 202 17.59 12.97 -7.33
N GLY A 203 18.33 13.35 -6.28
CA GLY A 203 19.48 14.25 -6.37
C GLY A 203 19.23 15.69 -6.80
N ASP A 204 20.31 16.44 -6.76
CA ASP A 204 20.53 17.74 -7.38
C ASP A 204 20.52 17.69 -8.93
N GLY A 205 19.68 16.84 -9.51
CA GLY A 205 19.75 16.47 -10.91
C GLY A 205 20.03 14.99 -11.05
N LEU A 206 19.01 14.17 -10.79
CA LEU A 206 18.72 13.13 -11.76
C LEU A 206 17.58 13.61 -12.71
N GLN A 207 17.79 14.24 -13.87
CA GLN A 207 18.98 14.26 -14.72
C GLN A 207 19.97 13.15 -14.37
N ASP A 208 19.54 11.89 -14.38
CA ASP A 208 20.45 10.88 -14.90
C ASP A 208 21.02 11.59 -16.13
N GLY A 209 22.32 11.97 -16.18
CA GLY A 209 22.82 13.22 -16.79
C GLY A 209 22.35 13.56 -18.24
N TRP A 210 21.06 13.79 -18.41
CA TRP A 210 20.27 13.62 -19.63
C TRP A 210 19.19 14.71 -19.74
N GLY A 211 19.10 15.64 -18.78
CA GLY A 211 18.20 16.79 -18.94
C GLY A 211 16.71 16.52 -18.73
N ILE A 212 16.24 15.52 -17.97
CA ILE A 212 14.79 15.24 -17.91
C ILE A 212 14.08 15.95 -16.74
N GLU A 213 12.98 16.64 -17.03
CA GLU A 213 12.07 17.27 -16.06
C GLU A 213 10.63 16.77 -16.25
N TYR A 214 9.99 16.42 -15.14
CA TYR A 214 8.55 16.15 -15.07
C TYR A 214 7.88 17.22 -14.18
N ASP A 215 6.76 17.75 -14.66
CA ASP A 215 5.95 18.73 -13.93
C ASP A 215 4.52 18.17 -13.78
N PRO A 216 4.08 17.71 -12.60
CA PRO A 216 2.71 17.24 -12.38
C PRO A 216 1.68 18.37 -12.39
N GLY A 217 2.10 19.65 -12.30
CA GLY A 217 1.21 20.77 -12.05
C GLY A 217 0.69 20.81 -10.60
N ASN A 218 -0.23 21.73 -10.31
CA ASN A 218 -0.87 21.91 -8.99
C ASN A 218 0.09 22.13 -7.80
N GLY A 219 1.36 22.45 -8.06
CA GLY A 219 2.37 22.61 -7.00
C GLY A 219 2.81 21.30 -6.35
N LEU A 220 2.47 20.15 -6.95
CA LEU A 220 2.88 18.82 -6.50
C LEU A 220 4.36 18.60 -6.81
N LEU A 221 5.04 17.83 -5.96
CA LEU A 221 6.44 17.49 -6.15
C LEU A 221 6.66 16.05 -6.64
N GLY A 222 5.73 15.13 -6.35
CA GLY A 222 5.74 13.74 -6.79
C GLY A 222 5.10 13.52 -8.17
N ALA A 223 4.75 12.28 -8.48
CA ALA A 223 3.98 11.93 -9.67
C ALA A 223 2.52 12.40 -9.60
N GLY A 224 2.00 12.71 -8.41
CA GLY A 224 0.65 13.19 -8.17
C GLY A 224 -0.35 12.06 -7.96
N ILE A 225 0.07 11.07 -7.18
CA ILE A 225 -0.67 9.90 -6.77
C ILE A 225 -1.14 10.07 -5.32
N GLN A 226 -2.45 9.91 -5.13
CA GLN A 226 -3.07 9.78 -3.82
C GLN A 226 -3.64 8.37 -3.69
N VAL A 227 -3.42 7.72 -2.55
CA VAL A 227 -3.96 6.40 -2.25
C VAL A 227 -4.83 6.47 -1.00
N THR A 228 -6.11 6.17 -1.14
CA THR A 228 -6.99 5.93 0.02
C THR A 228 -6.90 4.47 0.42
N VAL A 229 -6.66 4.18 1.69
CA VAL A 229 -6.40 2.82 2.17
C VAL A 229 -7.38 2.44 3.26
N ARG A 230 -7.91 1.22 3.17
CA ARG A 230 -8.75 0.58 4.18
C ARG A 230 -8.25 -0.82 4.47
N GLY A 231 -8.23 -1.18 5.74
CA GLY A 231 -7.99 -2.55 6.20
C GLY A 231 -9.20 -3.06 6.96
N TYR A 232 -9.58 -4.32 6.77
CA TYR A 232 -10.74 -4.95 7.40
C TYR A 232 -10.37 -6.28 8.02
N GLN A 233 -10.87 -6.51 9.23
CA GLN A 233 -10.81 -7.80 9.89
C GLN A 233 -12.08 -8.07 10.69
N TRP A 234 -12.61 -9.29 10.55
CA TRP A 234 -13.82 -9.74 11.24
C TRP A 234 -13.46 -10.72 12.35
N ALA A 235 -14.11 -10.59 13.50
CA ALA A 235 -14.04 -11.52 14.62
C ALA A 235 -15.00 -12.71 14.41
N ALA A 236 -14.90 -13.36 13.24
CA ALA A 236 -15.76 -14.47 12.84
C ALA A 236 -14.94 -15.64 12.29
N SER A 237 -15.31 -16.87 12.64
CA SER A 237 -14.58 -18.08 12.22
C SER A 237 -14.39 -18.24 10.71
N PRO A 238 -15.33 -17.87 9.83
CA PRO A 238 -15.09 -17.95 8.38
C PRO A 238 -13.99 -17.03 7.84
N ALA A 239 -13.61 -16.00 8.59
CA ALA A 239 -12.61 -15.00 8.21
C ALA A 239 -11.46 -14.92 9.23
N GLU A 240 -11.27 -15.97 10.04
CA GLU A 240 -10.37 -15.88 11.20
C GLU A 240 -8.90 -15.74 10.84
N ASP A 241 -8.52 -16.21 9.65
CA ASP A 241 -7.16 -16.20 9.11
C ASP A 241 -7.00 -15.17 7.97
N ILE A 242 -7.88 -14.16 7.90
CA ILE A 242 -7.95 -13.21 6.79
C ILE A 242 -7.86 -11.76 7.28
N ILE A 243 -7.09 -10.94 6.56
CA ILE A 243 -7.22 -9.47 6.55
C ILE A 243 -7.46 -9.05 5.10
N VAL A 244 -8.41 -8.14 4.89
CA VAL A 244 -8.68 -7.56 3.58
C VAL A 244 -8.16 -6.14 3.54
N TRP A 245 -7.42 -5.81 2.48
CA TRP A 245 -6.97 -4.46 2.19
C TRP A 245 -7.70 -3.94 0.95
N ILE A 246 -8.02 -2.65 0.95
CA ILE A 246 -8.54 -1.90 -0.19
C ILE A 246 -7.65 -0.68 -0.32
N TYR A 247 -7.16 -0.44 -1.51
CA TYR A 247 -6.48 0.77 -1.90
C TYR A 247 -7.41 1.53 -2.86
N GLU A 248 -7.23 2.81 -3.10
CA GLU A 248 -7.94 3.53 -4.17
C GLU A 248 -6.94 4.53 -4.71
N VAL A 249 -6.51 4.31 -5.94
CA VAL A 249 -5.40 5.06 -6.53
C VAL A 249 -5.97 6.21 -7.37
N LYS A 250 -5.62 7.43 -7.02
CA LYS A 250 -6.15 8.63 -7.66
C LYS A 250 -5.03 9.50 -8.18
N ASN A 251 -5.11 9.84 -9.46
CA ASN A 251 -4.32 10.91 -10.04
C ASN A 251 -4.89 12.28 -9.58
N ILE A 252 -4.11 13.02 -8.82
CA ILE A 252 -4.41 14.39 -8.35
C ILE A 252 -3.60 15.47 -9.10
N SER A 253 -2.76 15.04 -10.05
CA SER A 253 -1.98 15.95 -10.90
C SER A 253 -2.88 16.70 -11.89
N ALA A 254 -2.34 17.76 -12.49
CA ALA A 254 -3.01 18.50 -13.56
C ALA A 254 -2.89 17.81 -14.93
N LYS A 255 -2.20 16.66 -15.00
CA LYS A 255 -1.90 15.93 -16.23
C LYS A 255 -2.56 14.56 -16.22
N ASP A 256 -3.06 14.14 -17.37
CA ASP A 256 -3.49 12.76 -17.53
C ASP A 256 -2.28 11.82 -17.50
N ILE A 257 -2.40 10.73 -16.74
CA ILE A 257 -1.45 9.61 -16.72
C ILE A 257 -2.11 8.47 -17.49
N ASP A 258 -1.70 8.31 -18.74
CA ASP A 258 -2.37 7.41 -19.70
C ASP A 258 -2.01 5.92 -19.51
N SER A 259 -1.00 5.61 -18.69
CA SER A 259 -0.63 4.22 -18.39
C SER A 259 -0.24 4.11 -16.92
N VAL A 260 -1.04 3.34 -16.20
CA VAL A 260 -0.86 3.02 -14.79
C VAL A 260 -0.96 1.51 -14.65
N VAL A 261 -0.03 0.92 -13.93
CA VAL A 261 -0.09 -0.46 -13.46
C VAL A 261 -0.05 -0.39 -11.94
N VAL A 262 -0.99 -1.04 -11.28
CA VAL A 262 -0.93 -1.21 -9.83
C VAL A 262 -0.69 -2.69 -9.56
N GLY A 263 0.36 -2.96 -8.79
CA GLY A 263 0.71 -4.28 -8.32
C GLY A 263 0.87 -4.26 -6.80
N TYR A 264 1.36 -5.38 -6.27
CA TYR A 264 1.67 -5.50 -4.87
C TYR A 264 2.94 -6.32 -4.72
N PHE A 265 3.78 -5.88 -3.80
CA PHE A 265 5.05 -6.52 -3.46
C PHE A 265 4.92 -7.25 -2.13
N GLY A 266 5.51 -8.43 -2.04
CA GLY A 266 5.61 -9.19 -0.82
C GLY A 266 7.00 -9.78 -0.67
N ASP A 267 7.69 -9.37 0.38
CA ASP A 267 8.88 -10.01 0.92
C ASP A 267 8.40 -10.84 2.11
N PHE A 268 8.29 -12.15 1.90
CA PHE A 268 7.73 -13.09 2.86
C PHE A 268 8.85 -13.80 3.59
N ASP A 269 8.66 -14.00 4.89
CA ASP A 269 9.59 -14.67 5.81
C ASP A 269 8.83 -15.82 6.50
N ILE A 270 8.48 -16.88 5.76
CA ILE A 270 7.78 -18.04 6.33
C ILE A 270 8.75 -18.74 7.30
N GLY A 271 8.27 -19.09 8.49
CA GLY A 271 9.17 -19.58 9.53
C GLY A 271 9.96 -18.47 10.26
N GLY A 272 10.04 -17.26 9.69
CA GLY A 272 10.72 -16.10 10.27
C GLY A 272 12.25 -16.18 10.23
N TYR A 273 12.93 -15.09 10.57
CA TYR A 273 14.40 -15.06 10.61
C TYR A 273 14.99 -16.12 11.59
N PRO A 274 16.08 -16.83 11.23
CA PRO A 274 16.90 -16.74 10.01
C PRO A 274 16.50 -17.74 8.92
N ASP A 275 15.27 -18.23 8.91
CA ASP A 275 14.82 -19.42 8.17
C ASP A 275 14.25 -19.14 6.78
N TYR A 276 14.01 -17.87 6.45
CA TYR A 276 13.59 -17.41 5.12
C TYR A 276 14.40 -17.92 3.89
N PRO A 277 15.69 -18.37 3.95
CA PRO A 277 16.42 -18.77 2.75
C PRO A 277 15.85 -19.94 1.95
N ASP A 278 14.96 -20.75 2.54
CA ASP A 278 14.31 -21.87 1.84
C ASP A 278 12.82 -21.62 1.55
N ASP A 279 12.34 -20.38 1.74
CA ASP A 279 10.99 -19.99 1.38
C ASP A 279 10.73 -20.17 -0.12
N MET A 280 9.62 -20.82 -0.41
CA MET A 280 9.16 -21.12 -1.75
C MET A 280 7.84 -20.43 -2.03
N PHE A 281 7.56 -20.22 -3.31
CA PHE A 281 6.30 -19.66 -3.78
C PHE A 281 5.73 -20.43 -4.97
N GLY A 282 4.42 -20.35 -5.14
CA GLY A 282 3.68 -21.00 -6.20
C GLY A 282 2.51 -20.15 -6.66
N PHE A 283 2.00 -20.44 -7.86
CA PHE A 283 0.87 -19.73 -8.46
C PHE A 283 -0.31 -20.69 -8.66
N ASP A 284 -1.45 -20.32 -8.10
CA ASP A 284 -2.76 -20.87 -8.39
C ASP A 284 -3.53 -19.87 -9.25
N ALA A 285 -3.34 -20.00 -10.58
CA ALA A 285 -3.99 -19.15 -11.57
C ALA A 285 -5.52 -19.31 -11.58
N ALA A 286 -6.07 -20.43 -11.10
CA ALA A 286 -7.52 -20.63 -11.06
C ALA A 286 -8.20 -19.82 -9.94
N ASN A 287 -7.45 -19.52 -8.88
CA ASN A 287 -7.92 -18.72 -7.75
C ASN A 287 -7.28 -17.33 -7.68
N ASN A 288 -6.57 -16.91 -8.73
CA ASN A 288 -5.77 -15.68 -8.77
C ASN A 288 -4.85 -15.52 -7.56
N MET A 289 -4.19 -16.60 -7.13
CA MET A 289 -3.44 -16.64 -5.86
C MET A 289 -1.97 -16.99 -6.07
N VAL A 290 -1.07 -16.24 -5.44
CA VAL A 290 0.29 -16.67 -5.08
C VAL A 290 0.22 -17.27 -3.69
N TYR A 291 1.00 -18.30 -3.38
CA TYR A 291 1.09 -18.82 -2.01
C TYR A 291 2.54 -19.16 -1.70
N ASN A 292 2.90 -19.01 -0.43
CA ASN A 292 4.27 -19.17 0.04
C ASN A 292 4.32 -20.20 1.17
N TRP A 293 5.40 -20.96 1.22
CA TRP A 293 5.64 -21.97 2.24
C TRP A 293 7.12 -22.18 2.48
N ASP A 294 7.42 -22.64 3.68
CA ASP A 294 8.72 -23.13 4.12
C ASP A 294 8.98 -24.52 3.52
N ALA A 295 10.10 -24.68 2.78
CA ALA A 295 10.29 -25.83 1.90
C ALA A 295 10.47 -27.17 2.65
N ASP A 296 11.08 -27.14 3.83
CA ASP A 296 11.32 -28.35 4.63
C ASP A 296 10.41 -28.48 5.86
N GLY A 297 9.58 -27.47 6.10
CA GLY A 297 8.59 -27.35 7.16
C GLY A 297 9.20 -27.18 8.55
N GLN A 298 10.42 -26.65 8.67
CA GLN A 298 11.14 -26.57 9.94
C GLN A 298 11.88 -25.26 10.14
N SER A 299 11.50 -24.56 11.21
CA SER A 299 12.17 -23.35 11.66
C SER A 299 12.65 -23.48 13.10
N VAL A 300 13.77 -22.82 13.40
CA VAL A 300 14.26 -22.64 14.79
C VAL A 300 13.28 -21.86 15.68
N ASN A 301 12.33 -21.15 15.08
CA ASN A 301 11.30 -20.39 15.78
C ASN A 301 10.10 -21.26 16.22
N TYR A 302 10.07 -22.54 15.82
CA TYR A 302 8.98 -23.48 16.06
C TYR A 302 9.44 -24.67 16.90
N GLN A 303 8.50 -25.34 17.59
CA GLN A 303 8.85 -26.57 18.29
C GLN A 303 9.13 -27.71 17.29
N PRO A 304 10.02 -28.67 17.62
CA PRO A 304 10.26 -29.82 16.76
C PRO A 304 8.95 -30.58 16.42
N GLY A 305 8.59 -30.60 15.14
CA GLY A 305 7.38 -31.26 14.62
C GLY A 305 6.10 -30.42 14.68
N GLU A 306 6.19 -29.15 15.09
CA GLU A 306 5.11 -28.18 14.95
C GLU A 306 4.96 -27.77 13.48
N PRO A 307 3.74 -27.78 12.91
CA PRO A 307 3.54 -27.44 11.51
C PRO A 307 3.66 -25.92 11.28
N ILE A 308 4.40 -25.55 10.24
CA ILE A 308 4.47 -24.18 9.73
C ILE A 308 3.33 -23.97 8.72
N GLY A 309 2.61 -22.86 8.87
CA GLY A 309 1.50 -22.48 8.00
C GLY A 309 1.96 -22.06 6.61
N TRP A 310 1.00 -21.88 5.70
CA TRP A 310 1.27 -21.29 4.40
C TRP A 310 0.68 -19.88 4.36
N LEU A 311 1.38 -18.95 3.72
CA LEU A 311 0.88 -17.61 3.50
C LEU A 311 0.28 -17.50 2.11
N GLY A 312 -1.03 -17.37 2.07
CA GLY A 312 -1.80 -17.18 0.85
C GLY A 312 -1.85 -15.72 0.45
N PHE A 313 -1.44 -15.47 -0.80
CA PHE A 313 -1.64 -14.24 -1.50
C PHE A 313 -2.68 -14.39 -2.71
N LYS A 314 -4.04 -14.33 -2.53
CA LYS A 314 -5.14 -14.09 -3.55
C LYS A 314 -5.61 -12.67 -4.07
N PHE A 315 -5.75 -12.46 -5.40
CA PHE A 315 -6.37 -11.25 -6.00
C PHE A 315 -7.90 -11.27 -5.98
N LEU A 316 -8.56 -10.23 -5.45
CA LEU A 316 -10.03 -10.20 -5.36
C LEU A 316 -10.69 -9.41 -6.49
N GLU A 317 -10.35 -8.14 -6.66
CA GLU A 317 -11.02 -7.27 -7.63
C GLU A 317 -10.08 -6.15 -8.09
N SER A 318 -10.27 -5.70 -9.32
CA SER A 318 -9.74 -4.42 -9.81
C SER A 318 -10.78 -3.75 -10.69
N PRO A 319 -10.70 -2.43 -10.93
CA PRO A 319 -11.55 -1.81 -11.93
C PRO A 319 -11.31 -2.47 -13.29
N GLY A 320 -12.35 -3.08 -13.86
CA GLY A 320 -12.33 -3.50 -15.24
C GLY A 320 -12.45 -2.32 -16.20
N ASN A 321 -12.22 -2.59 -17.48
CA ASN A 321 -12.38 -1.62 -18.55
C ASN A 321 -13.82 -1.66 -19.08
N SER A 322 -14.70 -0.92 -18.40
CA SER A 322 -16.13 -0.73 -18.77
C SER A 322 -16.44 -0.28 -20.20
N THR A 323 -15.43 -0.04 -21.06
CA THR A 323 -15.62 0.45 -22.42
C THR A 323 -15.11 -0.46 -23.53
N ASP A 324 -14.42 -1.57 -23.23
CA ASP A 324 -13.91 -2.47 -24.27
C ASP A 324 -14.83 -3.66 -24.58
N GLY A 325 -15.84 -3.91 -23.73
CA GLY A 325 -16.79 -5.01 -23.89
C GLY A 325 -16.14 -6.38 -23.71
N ILE A 326 -15.07 -6.46 -22.92
CA ILE A 326 -14.35 -7.68 -22.55
C ILE A 326 -14.56 -7.88 -21.05
N ASP A 327 -14.89 -9.11 -20.67
CA ASP A 327 -14.80 -9.60 -19.29
C ASP A 327 -13.31 -9.72 -18.92
N ASN A 328 -12.78 -8.69 -18.26
CA ASN A 328 -11.37 -8.48 -17.95
C ASN A 328 -10.90 -9.27 -16.73
N ASP A 329 -11.82 -9.62 -15.81
CA ASP A 329 -11.52 -10.38 -14.60
C ASP A 329 -12.04 -11.82 -14.63
N ASN A 330 -12.77 -12.18 -15.69
CA ASN A 330 -13.31 -13.51 -15.97
C ASN A 330 -14.34 -13.96 -14.90
N ASP A 331 -15.11 -13.01 -14.35
CA ASP A 331 -16.22 -13.28 -13.43
C ASP A 331 -17.53 -13.67 -14.15
N GLY A 332 -17.56 -13.56 -15.48
CA GLY A 332 -18.70 -13.87 -16.35
C GLY A 332 -19.56 -12.65 -16.71
N LEU A 333 -19.19 -11.45 -16.27
CA LEU A 333 -19.84 -10.17 -16.57
C LEU A 333 -19.01 -9.40 -17.59
N VAL A 334 -19.67 -8.93 -18.65
CA VAL A 334 -19.04 -8.08 -19.68
C VAL A 334 -19.16 -6.59 -19.32
N ASP A 335 -20.07 -6.25 -18.40
CA ASP A 335 -20.22 -4.89 -17.90
C ASP A 335 -19.30 -4.68 -16.69
N GLU A 336 -18.09 -4.25 -17.02
CA GLU A 336 -17.00 -3.92 -16.09
C GLU A 336 -17.16 -2.55 -15.40
N SER A 337 -18.37 -1.96 -15.41
CA SER A 337 -18.61 -0.71 -14.70
C SER A 337 -18.77 -0.97 -13.20
N GLN A 338 -18.07 -0.18 -12.37
CA GLN A 338 -18.13 -0.25 -10.91
C GLN A 338 -19.49 0.21 -10.31
N TYR A 339 -20.51 0.42 -11.15
CA TYR A 339 -21.84 0.92 -10.77
C TYR A 339 -22.95 0.07 -11.37
N ASN A 340 -22.68 -1.20 -11.67
CA ASN A 340 -23.63 -2.11 -12.33
C ASN A 340 -24.70 -2.71 -11.37
N ASP A 341 -24.86 -2.14 -10.17
CA ASP A 341 -25.83 -2.58 -9.12
C ASP A 341 -25.67 -4.06 -8.68
N ILE A 342 -24.47 -4.63 -8.82
CA ILE A 342 -24.06 -5.94 -8.29
C ILE A 342 -23.00 -5.72 -7.21
#